data_AF-A0A7K3BD17-F1
#
_entry.id   AF-A0A7K3BD17-F1
#
_cell.length_a   1.000
_cell.length_b   1.000
_cell.length_c   1.000
_cell.angle_alpha   90.00
_cell.angle_beta   90.00
_cell.angle_gamma   90.00
#
_symmetry.space_group_name_H-M   'P 1'
#
loop_
_entity.id
_entity.type
_entity.pdbx_description
1 polymer ?
#
loop_
_entity_poly.entity_id
_entity_poly.type
_entity_poly.pdbx_seq_one_letter_code
_entity_poly.pdbx_strand_id
1 'polypeptide(L)' 'MTDKSPNVRTSRLLRWLLMAGLSYMFAMFMVLGGLSLLPKRTQMTVSESAVGWLVLGVGAILFALIANKTKSRRRS' A
#
# COMPACT_ATOMS: atom_id res chain seq x y z
N MET A 1 6.29 38.26 0.74
CA MET A 1 5.98 37.19 1.70
C MET A 1 4.80 36.42 1.14
N THR A 2 5.02 35.19 0.66
CA THR A 2 3.98 34.42 -0.06
C THR A 2 3.16 33.58 0.91
N ASP A 3 1.90 33.98 1.08
CA ASP A 3 0.85 33.22 1.75
C ASP A 3 0.65 31.86 1.07
N LYS A 4 1.40 30.85 1.53
CA LYS A 4 1.18 29.45 1.15
C LYS A 4 -0.06 28.96 1.87
N SER A 5 -1.21 29.17 1.23
CA SER A 5 -2.53 28.68 1.65
C SER A 5 -2.44 27.27 2.27
N PRO A 6 -2.95 27.08 3.51
CA PRO A 6 -2.94 25.78 4.19
C PRO A 6 -3.62 24.68 3.35
N ASN A 7 -4.51 25.07 2.45
CA ASN A 7 -5.25 24.18 1.55
C ASN A 7 -4.34 23.32 0.65
N VAL A 8 -3.13 23.80 0.31
CA VAL A 8 -2.15 23.06 -0.53
C VAL A 8 -1.38 22.01 0.27
N ARG A 9 -1.30 22.14 1.61
CA ARG A 9 -0.70 21.11 2.47
C ARG A 9 -1.71 20.00 2.74
N THR A 10 -2.95 20.37 3.03
CA THR A 10 -4.04 19.42 3.28
C THR A 10 -4.33 18.55 2.06
N SER A 11 -4.37 19.13 0.85
CA SER A 11 -4.57 18.35 -0.38
C SER A 11 -3.42 17.39 -0.69
N ARG A 12 -2.17 17.75 -0.35
CA ARG A 12 -1.02 16.86 -0.46
C ARG A 12 -1.07 15.73 0.56
N LEU A 13 -1.36 16.03 1.83
CA LEU A 13 -1.53 15.04 2.88
C LEU A 13 -2.66 14.05 2.53
N LEU A 14 -3.80 14.56 2.06
CA LEU A 14 -4.93 13.75 1.61
C LEU A 14 -4.54 12.84 0.44
N ARG A 15 -3.80 13.34 -0.54
CA ARG A 15 -3.28 12.52 -1.65
C ARG A 15 -2.34 11.40 -1.18
N TRP A 16 -1.44 11.69 -0.25
CA TRP A 16 -0.55 10.68 0.33
C TRP A 16 -1.33 9.63 1.12
N LEU A 17 -2.35 10.06 1.87
CA LEU A 17 -3.20 9.17 2.66
C LEU A 17 -4.04 8.27 1.75
N LEU A 18 -4.61 8.83 0.67
CA LEU A 18 -5.31 8.08 -0.36
C LEU A 18 -4.39 7.10 -1.09
N MET A 19 -3.17 7.52 -1.47
CA MET A 19 -2.20 6.60 -2.09
C MET A 19 -1.77 5.47 -1.15
N ALA A 20 -1.54 5.77 0.13
CA ALA A 20 -1.20 4.77 1.14
C ALA A 20 -2.37 3.78 1.34
N GLY A 21 -3.59 4.28 1.52
CA GLY A 21 -4.78 3.45 1.65
C GLY A 21 -5.04 2.59 0.42
N LEU A 22 -4.88 3.15 -0.79
CA LEU A 22 -5.05 2.41 -2.04
C LEU A 22 -3.98 1.32 -2.20
N SER A 23 -2.74 1.59 -1.81
CA SER A 23 -1.66 0.58 -1.83
C SER A 23 -1.92 -0.57 -0.84
N TYR A 24 -2.50 -0.26 0.33
CA TYR A 24 -2.88 -1.28 1.31
C TYR A 24 -4.04 -2.15 0.79
N MET A 25 -5.09 -1.53 0.24
CA MET A 25 -6.20 -2.26 -0.37
C MET A 25 -5.71 -3.18 -1.49
N PHE A 26 -4.83 -2.68 -2.37
CA PHE A 26 -4.26 -3.48 -3.45
C PHE A 26 -3.45 -4.68 -2.95
N ALA A 27 -2.59 -4.47 -1.94
CA ALA A 27 -1.82 -5.54 -1.30
C ALA A 27 -2.75 -6.60 -0.68
N MET A 28 -3.79 -6.15 0.02
CA MET A 28 -4.78 -7.02 0.64
C MET A 28 -5.51 -7.87 -0.41
N PHE A 29 -5.98 -7.27 -1.52
CA PHE A 29 -6.61 -8.01 -2.61
C PHE A 29 -5.67 -9.00 -3.29
N MET A 30 -4.40 -8.64 -3.47
CA MET A 30 -3.42 -9.51 -4.09
C MET A 30 -3.11 -10.74 -3.23
N VAL A 31 -3.00 -10.55 -1.91
CA VAL A 31 -2.78 -11.64 -0.95
C VAL A 31 -4.02 -12.51 -0.81
N LEU A 32 -5.21 -11.94 -0.64
CA LEU A 32 -6.45 -12.70 -0.58
C LEU A 32 -6.74 -13.44 -1.89
N GLY A 33 -6.47 -12.82 -3.04
CA GLY A 33 -6.58 -13.44 -4.35
C GLY A 33 -5.58 -14.59 -4.55
N GLY A 34 -4.34 -14.43 -4.12
CA GLY A 34 -3.34 -15.50 -4.13
C GLY A 34 -3.73 -16.66 -3.21
N LEU A 35 -4.28 -16.36 -2.03
CA LEU A 35 -4.82 -17.34 -1.10
C LEU A 35 -6.06 -18.06 -1.65
N SER A 36 -6.92 -17.39 -2.41
CA SER A 36 -8.09 -18.03 -3.01
C SER A 36 -7.72 -19.05 -4.11
N LEU A 37 -6.57 -18.86 -4.75
CA LEU A 37 -6.00 -19.77 -5.74
C LEU A 37 -5.28 -20.98 -5.12
N LEU A 38 -4.99 -20.94 -3.82
CA LEU A 38 -4.35 -22.05 -3.11
C LEU A 38 -5.36 -23.19 -2.83
N PRO A 39 -4.93 -24.47 -2.90
CA PRO A 39 -5.78 -25.60 -2.55
C PRO A 39 -6.33 -25.47 -1.12
N LYS A 40 -7.60 -25.84 -0.92
CA LYS A 40 -8.30 -25.75 0.39
C LYS A 40 -7.53 -26.38 1.56
N ARG A 41 -6.71 -27.41 1.32
CA ARG A 41 -5.86 -28.02 2.35
C ARG A 41 -4.81 -27.05 2.89
N THR A 42 -4.21 -26.25 2.01
CA THR A 42 -3.21 -25.23 2.35
C THR A 42 -3.86 -24.04 3.06
N GLN A 43 -5.09 -23.66 2.68
CA GLN A 43 -5.84 -22.61 3.37
C GLN A 43 -6.11 -22.94 4.85
N MET A 44 -6.39 -24.21 5.18
CA MET A 44 -6.60 -24.63 6.57
C MET A 44 -5.30 -24.71 7.39
N THR A 45 -4.12 -24.74 6.73
CA THR A 45 -2.82 -24.81 7.40
C THR A 45 -2.16 -23.44 7.55
N VAL A 46 -2.54 -22.45 6.74
CA VAL A 46 -2.00 -21.10 6.83
C VAL A 46 -2.65 -20.37 8.01
N SER A 47 -1.84 -20.12 9.05
CA SER A 47 -2.25 -19.31 10.19
C SER A 47 -2.63 -17.89 9.74
N GLU A 48 -3.71 -17.34 10.31
CA GLU A 48 -4.14 -15.96 10.09
C GLU A 48 -2.99 -14.95 10.30
N SER A 49 -2.10 -15.24 11.24
CA SER A 49 -0.90 -14.44 11.50
C SER A 49 0.03 -14.39 10.29
N ALA A 50 0.22 -15.52 9.59
CA ALA A 50 1.06 -15.61 8.39
C ALA A 50 0.45 -14.80 7.22
N VAL A 51 -0.88 -14.79 7.11
CA VAL A 51 -1.59 -13.93 6.15
C VAL A 51 -1.34 -12.46 6.47
N GLY A 52 -1.43 -12.07 7.75
CA GLY A 52 -1.14 -10.71 8.20
C GLY A 52 0.28 -10.25 7.84
N TRP A 53 1.29 -11.11 8.06
CA TRP A 53 2.67 -10.83 7.67
C TRP A 53 2.85 -10.71 6.16
N LEU A 54 2.16 -11.53 5.37
CA LEU A 54 2.16 -11.44 3.91
C LEU A 54 1.55 -10.12 3.42
N VAL A 55 0.41 -9.70 3.97
CA VAL A 55 -0.23 -8.43 3.61
C VAL A 55 0.67 -7.25 3.98
N LEU A 56 1.26 -7.25 5.16
CA LEU A 56 2.19 -6.19 5.60
C LEU A 56 3.44 -6.15 4.72
N GLY A 57 4.03 -7.30 4.40
CA GLY A 57 5.20 -7.39 3.53
C GLY A 57 4.94 -6.86 2.13
N VAL A 58 3.86 -7.33 1.49
CA VAL A 58 3.48 -6.88 0.13
C VAL A 58 3.09 -5.40 0.13
N GLY A 59 2.36 -4.94 1.15
CA GLY A 59 2.00 -3.54 1.31
C GLY A 59 3.21 -2.63 1.46
N ALA A 60 4.21 -3.02 2.27
CA ALA A 60 5.44 -2.26 2.45
C ALA A 60 6.26 -2.16 1.15
N ILE A 61 6.34 -3.24 0.38
CA ILE A 61 7.04 -3.27 -0.91
C ILE A 61 6.35 -2.33 -1.91
N LEU A 62 5.02 -2.41 -2.03
CA LEU A 62 4.24 -1.53 -2.91
C LEU A 62 4.38 -0.06 -2.50
N PHE A 63 4.31 0.23 -1.21
CA PHE A 63 4.50 1.57 -0.68
C PHE A 63 5.91 2.10 -0.99
N ALA A 64 6.95 1.29 -0.79
CA ALA A 64 8.33 1.65 -1.10
C ALA A 64 8.54 1.93 -2.61
N LEU A 65 7.91 1.13 -3.49
CA LEU A 65 7.96 1.36 -4.94
C LEU A 65 7.29 2.68 -5.34
N ILE A 66 6.12 2.98 -4.76
CA ILE A 66 5.38 4.22 -5.02
C ILE A 66 6.16 5.43 -4.47
N ALA A 67 6.72 5.31 -3.26
CA ALA A 67 7.55 6.34 -2.63
C ALA A 67 8.83 6.61 -3.43
N ASN A 68 9.48 5.57 -3.96
CA ASN A 68 10.66 5.71 -4.83
C ASN A 68 10.29 6.37 -6.17
N LYS A 69 9.16 5.99 -6.79
CA LYS A 69 8.66 6.64 -8.01
C LYS A 69 8.34 8.12 -7.80
N THR A 70 7.76 8.49 -6.66
CA THR A 70 7.48 9.90 -6.34
C THR A 70 8.76 10.72 -6.14
N LYS A 71 9.84 10.12 -5.63
CA LYS A 71 11.16 10.76 -5.50
C LYS A 71 11.81 11.02 -6.86
N SER A 72 11.67 10.09 -7.81
CA SER A 72 12.22 10.23 -9.17
C SER A 72 11.58 11.36 -9.97
N ARG A 73 10.30 11.66 -9.74
CA ARG A 73 9.58 12.73 -10.46
C ARG A 73 9.95 14.15 -10.03
N ARG A 74 10.76 14.31 -8.98
CA ARG A 74 11.18 15.62 -8.45
C ARG A 74 12.56 16.07 -8.94
N ARG A 75 13.21 15.25 -9.78
CA ARG A 75 14.55 15.48 -10.33
C ARG A 75 14.58 15.71 -11.84
N SER A 76 13.42 15.69 -12.51
CA SER A 76 13.28 16.06 -13.92
C SER A 76 12.62 17.42 -14.06
#